data_AF-A0A2S6TSN7-F1
#
_entry.id   AF-A0A2S6TSN7-F1
#
_cell.length_a   1.000
_cell.length_b   1.000
_cell.length_c   1.000
_cell.angle_alpha   90.00
_cell.angle_beta   90.00
_cell.angle_gamma   90.00
#
_symmetry.space_group_name_H-M   'P 1'
#
loop_
_entity.id
_entity.type
_entity.pdbx_description
1 polymer ?
#
loop_
_entity_poly.entity_id
_entity_poly.type
_entity_poly.pdbx_seq_one_letter_code
_entity_poly.pdbx_strand_id
1 'polypeptide(L)'
;MLVRTYNLIMDDDRNPFRQLPKMIRFQLMVILAYMWSAVFSIWIGSMFSLWPMIVGHTAVIVAIFFTADAFRRAAGKARQTDHRSMFKDPKDGCAMYDDIWGG
;
A
#
# COMPACT_ATOMS: atom_id res chain seq x y z
N MET A 1 -20.10 3.55 -26.16
CA MET A 1 -20.84 2.63 -25.28
C MET A 1 -20.10 2.37 -23.98
N LEU A 2 -18.88 1.79 -24.01
CA LEU A 2 -18.09 1.43 -22.81
C LEU A 2 -17.89 2.56 -21.78
N VAL A 3 -17.48 3.77 -22.22
CA VAL A 3 -17.28 4.92 -21.31
C VAL A 3 -18.56 5.32 -20.58
N ARG A 4 -19.72 5.19 -21.26
CA ARG A 4 -21.02 5.54 -20.69
C ARG A 4 -21.44 4.53 -19.62
N THR A 5 -21.16 3.25 -19.85
CA THR A 5 -21.39 2.18 -18.87
C THR A 5 -20.41 2.29 -17.69
N TYR A 6 -19.14 2.61 -17.95
CA TYR A 6 -18.15 2.86 -16.91
C TYR A 6 -18.58 4.01 -15.99
N ASN A 7 -18.96 5.15 -16.58
CA ASN A 7 -19.47 6.28 -15.80
C ASN A 7 -20.76 5.93 -15.06
N LEU A 8 -21.63 5.06 -15.60
CA LEU A 8 -22.84 4.65 -14.87
C LEU A 8 -22.52 3.88 -13.57
N ILE A 9 -21.47 3.06 -13.59
CA ILE A 9 -21.10 2.17 -12.48
C ILE A 9 -20.17 2.87 -11.50
N MET A 10 -19.18 3.61 -12.01
CA MET A 10 -18.08 4.18 -11.22
C MET A 10 -18.26 5.63 -10.79
N ASP A 11 -19.20 6.37 -11.40
CA ASP A 11 -19.51 7.74 -10.99
C ASP A 11 -20.34 7.73 -9.70
N ASP A 12 -19.81 8.34 -8.65
CA ASP A 12 -20.47 8.43 -7.33
C ASP A 12 -21.84 9.13 -7.43
N ASP A 13 -22.02 10.03 -8.39
CA ASP A 13 -23.27 10.78 -8.60
C ASP A 13 -24.31 10.03 -9.42
N ARG A 14 -23.96 8.93 -10.09
CA ARG A 14 -24.90 8.16 -10.92
C ARG A 14 -25.05 6.71 -10.48
N ASN A 15 -24.14 6.22 -9.66
CA ASN A 15 -24.14 4.88 -9.13
C ASN A 15 -25.41 4.61 -8.30
N PRO A 16 -26.09 3.46 -8.48
CA PRO A 16 -27.27 3.09 -7.67
C PRO A 16 -27.04 3.12 -6.15
N PHE A 17 -25.78 2.98 -5.69
CA PHE A 17 -25.44 3.08 -4.26
C PHE A 17 -25.28 4.53 -3.74
N ARG A 18 -25.63 5.54 -4.55
CA ARG A 18 -25.58 6.96 -4.15
C ARG A 18 -26.49 7.33 -2.98
N GLN A 19 -27.43 6.48 -2.57
CA GLN A 19 -28.24 6.76 -1.39
C GLN A 19 -27.48 6.51 -0.07
N LEU A 20 -26.39 5.73 -0.10
CA LEU A 20 -25.64 5.37 1.09
C LEU A 20 -24.55 6.41 1.43
N PRO A 21 -23.99 6.44 2.65
CA PRO A 21 -22.85 7.28 2.99
C PRO A 21 -21.60 6.94 2.14
N LYS A 22 -20.80 7.95 1.76
CA LYS A 22 -19.64 7.79 0.85
C LYS A 22 -18.67 6.68 1.25
N MET A 23 -18.42 6.51 2.55
CA MET A 23 -17.56 5.45 3.09
C MET A 23 -18.05 4.05 2.71
N ILE A 24 -19.35 3.80 2.84
CA ILE A 24 -19.95 2.48 2.56
C ILE A 24 -19.95 2.19 1.06
N ARG A 25 -20.14 3.22 0.22
CA ARG A 25 -20.06 3.07 -1.24
C ARG A 25 -18.69 2.58 -1.70
N PHE A 26 -17.64 3.19 -1.17
CA PHE A 26 -16.26 2.80 -1.47
C PHE A 26 -15.99 1.37 -1.00
N GLN A 27 -16.39 1.02 0.22
CA GLN A 27 -16.21 -0.33 0.75
C GLN A 27 -16.92 -1.39 -0.11
N LEU A 28 -18.16 -1.17 -0.54
CA LEU A 28 -18.89 -2.10 -1.39
C LEU A 28 -18.24 -2.29 -2.76
N MET A 29 -17.73 -1.21 -3.38
CA MET A 29 -16.99 -1.29 -4.64
C MET A 29 -15.66 -2.04 -4.50
N VAL A 30 -14.95 -1.85 -3.38
CA VAL A 30 -13.69 -2.56 -3.07
C VAL A 30 -13.95 -4.04 -2.78
N ILE A 31 -14.99 -4.37 -2.03
CA ILE A 31 -15.39 -5.76 -1.75
C ILE A 31 -15.76 -6.46 -3.06
N LEU A 32 -16.51 -5.79 -3.93
CA LEU A 32 -16.87 -6.34 -5.23
C LEU A 32 -15.63 -6.60 -6.08
N ALA A 33 -14.66 -5.66 -6.11
CA ALA A 33 -13.39 -5.84 -6.80
C ALA A 33 -12.62 -7.05 -6.25
N TYR A 34 -12.50 -7.18 -4.93
CA TYR A 34 -11.80 -8.29 -4.29
C TYR A 34 -12.47 -9.64 -4.54
N MET A 35 -13.81 -9.70 -4.48
CA MET A 35 -14.59 -10.89 -4.79
C MET A 35 -14.34 -11.36 -6.22
N TRP A 36 -14.39 -10.45 -7.19
CA TRP A 36 -14.14 -10.79 -8.59
C TRP A 36 -12.67 -11.14 -8.85
N SER A 37 -11.71 -10.47 -8.22
CA SER A 37 -10.29 -10.87 -8.26
C SER A 37 -10.07 -12.29 -7.72
N ALA A 38 -10.75 -12.68 -6.65
CA ALA A 38 -10.70 -14.03 -6.11
C ALA A 38 -11.32 -15.05 -7.07
N VAL A 39 -12.51 -14.76 -7.63
CA VAL A 39 -13.18 -15.62 -8.62
C VAL A 39 -12.31 -15.84 -9.86
N PHE A 40 -11.71 -14.78 -10.40
CA PHE A 40 -10.81 -14.90 -11.56
C PHE A 40 -9.53 -15.66 -11.22
N SER A 41 -8.98 -15.49 -10.02
CA SER A 41 -7.79 -16.22 -9.57
C SER A 41 -8.07 -17.72 -9.44
N ILE A 42 -9.23 -18.09 -8.87
CA ILE A 42 -9.66 -19.49 -8.76
C ILE A 42 -9.98 -20.06 -10.14
N TRP A 43 -10.62 -19.29 -11.03
CA TRP A 43 -10.95 -19.74 -12.38
C TRP A 43 -9.69 -20.02 -13.21
N ILE A 44 -8.73 -19.08 -13.23
CA ILE A 44 -7.45 -19.25 -13.94
C ILE A 44 -6.62 -20.37 -13.29
N GLY A 45 -6.58 -20.45 -11.96
CA GLY A 45 -5.93 -21.54 -11.23
C GLY A 45 -6.61 -22.91 -11.39
N SER A 46 -7.90 -22.95 -11.71
CA SER A 46 -8.62 -24.18 -12.05
C SER A 46 -8.23 -24.68 -13.45
N MET A 47 -8.00 -23.77 -14.40
CA MET A 47 -7.52 -24.11 -15.74
C MET A 47 -6.04 -24.49 -15.77
N PHE A 48 -5.22 -23.89 -14.91
CA PHE A 48 -3.81 -24.21 -14.72
C PHE A 48 -3.59 -24.79 -13.33
N SER A 49 -3.77 -26.12 -13.18
CA SER A 49 -3.48 -26.97 -12.01
C SER A 49 -3.25 -26.17 -10.71
N LEU A 50 -4.23 -26.10 -9.80
CA LEU A 50 -4.32 -25.23 -8.60
C LEU A 50 -3.03 -24.91 -7.80
N TRP A 51 -1.99 -25.75 -7.85
CA TRP A 51 -0.78 -25.65 -7.04
C TRP A 51 0.15 -24.46 -7.35
N PRO A 52 0.59 -24.17 -8.60
CA PRO A 52 1.49 -23.06 -8.87
C PRO A 52 0.83 -21.70 -8.67
N MET A 53 -0.49 -21.59 -8.81
CA MET A 53 -1.21 -20.33 -8.65
C MET A 53 -1.24 -19.86 -7.19
N ILE A 54 -1.50 -20.79 -6.26
CA ILE A 54 -1.50 -20.55 -4.82
C ILE A 54 -0.07 -20.23 -4.34
N VAL A 55 0.92 -21.01 -4.79
CA VAL A 55 2.34 -20.77 -4.48
C VAL A 55 2.82 -19.43 -5.04
N GLY A 56 2.40 -19.06 -6.25
CA GLY A 56 2.73 -17.76 -6.85
C GLY A 56 2.19 -16.58 -6.06
N HIS A 57 0.92 -16.63 -5.64
CA HIS A 57 0.33 -15.55 -4.83
C HIS A 57 0.98 -15.43 -3.45
N THR A 58 1.22 -16.55 -2.77
CA THR A 58 1.92 -16.53 -1.48
C THR A 58 3.36 -16.04 -1.62
N ALA A 59 4.07 -16.40 -2.69
CA ALA A 59 5.40 -15.88 -2.96
C ALA A 59 5.41 -14.36 -3.19
N VAL A 60 4.43 -13.80 -3.91
CA VAL A 60 4.32 -12.34 -4.11
C VAL A 60 4.06 -11.62 -2.78
N ILE A 61 3.16 -12.14 -1.94
CA ILE A 61 2.90 -11.55 -0.62
C ILE A 61 4.17 -11.56 0.23
N VAL A 62 4.89 -12.69 0.27
CA VAL A 62 6.16 -12.82 0.98
C VAL A 62 7.22 -11.86 0.43
N ALA A 63 7.32 -11.71 -0.90
CA ALA A 63 8.27 -10.80 -1.53
C ALA A 63 7.99 -9.33 -1.16
N ILE A 64 6.72 -8.92 -1.03
CA ILE A 64 6.35 -7.57 -0.57
C ILE A 64 6.81 -7.36 0.87
N PHE A 65 6.53 -8.30 1.78
CA PHE A 65 6.98 -8.21 3.18
C PHE A 65 8.50 -8.16 3.28
N PHE A 66 9.20 -8.99 2.50
CA PHE A 66 10.65 -9.02 2.47
C PHE A 66 11.24 -7.72 1.94
N THR A 67 10.65 -7.16 0.88
CA THR A 67 11.06 -5.87 0.31
C THR A 67 10.82 -4.72 1.30
N ALA A 68 9.69 -4.72 2.00
CA ALA A 68 9.39 -3.74 3.04
C ALA A 68 10.40 -3.83 4.22
N ASP A 69 10.76 -5.04 4.64
CA ASP A 69 11.78 -5.25 5.67
C ASP A 69 13.16 -4.79 5.21
N ALA A 70 13.54 -5.10 3.97
CA ALA A 70 14.79 -4.64 3.36
C ALA A 70 14.86 -3.10 3.33
N PHE A 71 13.79 -2.42 2.93
CA PHE A 71 13.73 -0.95 2.96
C PHE A 71 13.77 -0.37 4.38
N ARG A 72 13.10 -1.00 5.36
CA ARG A 72 13.18 -0.57 6.77
C ARG A 72 14.61 -0.65 7.30
N ARG A 73 15.31 -1.76 7.02
CA ARG A 73 16.71 -1.94 7.41
C ARG A 73 17.63 -0.93 6.71
N ALA A 74 17.40 -0.66 5.43
CA ALA A 74 18.16 0.33 4.68
C ALA A 74 17.92 1.75 5.21
N ALA A 75 16.67 2.12 5.53
CA ALA A 75 16.33 3.41 6.12
C ALA A 75 16.95 3.60 7.51
N GLY A 76 16.97 2.56 8.34
CA GLY A 76 17.65 2.58 9.63
C GLY A 76 19.16 2.84 9.50
N LYS A 77 19.81 2.19 8.52
CA LYS A 77 21.24 2.43 8.20
C LYS A 77 21.47 3.82 7.61
N ALA A 78 20.61 4.29 6.72
CA ALA A 78 20.70 5.61 6.11
C ALA A 78 20.64 6.73 7.17
N ARG A 79 19.80 6.59 8.20
CA ARG A 79 19.75 7.51 9.34
C ARG A 79 21.07 7.55 10.13
N GLN A 80 21.77 6.43 10.22
CA GLN A 80 23.08 6.34 10.90
C GLN A 80 24.23 6.90 10.06
N THR A 81 24.12 6.84 8.72
CA THR A 81 25.13 7.37 7.79
C THR A 81 24.85 8.78 7.27
N ASP A 82 23.71 9.37 7.63
CA ASP A 82 23.42 10.77 7.33
C ASP A 82 24.40 11.66 8.10
N HIS A 83 25.33 12.30 7.39
CA HIS A 83 26.32 13.19 7.98
C HIS A 83 25.67 14.32 8.77
N ARG A 84 24.45 14.75 8.40
CA ARG A 84 23.69 15.75 9.17
C ARG A 84 23.23 15.25 10.53
N SER A 85 23.00 13.94 10.70
CA SER A 85 22.62 13.37 11.98
C SER A 85 23.80 13.22 12.94
N MET A 86 25.04 13.20 12.44
CA MET A 86 26.27 13.22 13.27
C MET A 86 26.49 14.56 13.98
N PHE A 87 25.93 15.65 13.45
CA PHE A 87 26.00 16.98 14.05
C PHE A 87 24.74 17.32 14.84
N LYS A 88 24.03 16.33 15.37
CA LYS A 88 22.92 16.54 16.29
C LYS A 88 23.27 16.02 17.68
N ASP A 89 22.97 16.78 18.74
CA ASP A 89 23.16 16.31 20.10
C ASP A 89 22.16 15.17 20.39
N PRO A 90 22.61 13.99 20.87
CA PRO A 90 21.73 12.91 21.29
C PRO A 90 20.70 13.25 22.37
N LYS A 91 20.92 14.32 23.16
CA LYS A 91 20.06 14.71 24.29
C LYS A 91 18.80 15.47 23.87
N ASP A 92 18.87 16.31 22.84
CA ASP A 92 17.78 17.18 22.41
C ASP A 92 17.50 17.18 20.89
N GLY A 93 18.41 16.64 20.07
CA GLY A 93 18.29 16.57 18.62
C GLY A 93 18.53 17.89 17.88
N CYS A 94 18.98 18.93 18.59
CA CYS A 94 19.43 20.20 18.04
C CYS A 94 20.85 20.10 17.45
N ALA A 95 21.32 21.14 16.77
CA ALA A 95 22.64 21.12 16.16
C ALA A 95 23.72 21.07 17.25
N MET A 96 24.69 20.15 17.12
CA MET A 96 25.80 20.01 18.04
C MET A 96 26.59 21.32 18.09
N TYR A 97 26.74 21.89 19.29
CA TYR A 97 27.35 23.19 19.56
C TYR A 97 26.50 24.44 19.29
N ASP A 98 25.18 24.32 19.18
CA ASP A 98 24.28 25.48 19.16
C ASP A 98 24.33 26.28 20.48
N ASP A 99 24.54 25.59 21.60
CA ASP A 99 24.78 26.13 22.94
C ASP A 99 26.02 27.04 23.07
N ILE A 100 26.96 26.96 22.13
CA ILE A 100 28.19 27.79 22.14
C ILE A 100 27.96 29.18 21.54
N TRP A 101 26.98 29.33 20.63
CA TRP A 101 26.82 30.54 19.81
C TRP A 101 25.52 31.31 20.03
N GLY A 102 24.57 30.78 20.82
CA GLY A 102 23.29 31.45 21.06
C GLY A 102 22.57 30.98 22.31
N GLY A 103 22.68 31.79 23.37
CA GLY A 103 21.62 31.95 24.36
C GLY A 103 20.58 32.95 23.88
#